data_AF-A0A9K3Q749-F1
#
_entry.id   AF-A0A9K3Q749-F1
#
_cell.length_a   1.000
_cell.length_b   1.000
_cell.length_c   1.000
_cell.angle_alpha   90.00
_cell.angle_beta   90.00
_cell.angle_gamma   90.00
#
_symmetry.space_group_name_H-M   'P 1'
#
loop_
_entity.id
_entity.type
_entity.pdbx_description
1 polymer ?
#
loop_
_entity_poly.entity_id
_entity_poly.type
_entity_poly.pdbx_seq_one_letter_code
_entity_poly.pdbx_strand_id
1 'polypeptide(L)'
;MRGLSVTDDLGSCIDPKSSTTSSSFVWGRKRPIKSSKIPSMNVDQLRFSELQLHGRDKEQQILLELLRENYPVDDKSRQENLEDSGAKQVILVSGVSGVGKTRLILDTLIQPVEAEMRGVFAIGKYDLQKQTAQPYLGIVYACQEMVRKILDDDNTSAKASPETLDSIRMDLLNDLGQNGLNLLVRLLPLVSSFLGRNEEMKVEYSVEAERILEELASNEGKMKEAEAKLHFAFRAFFRTFCKHLPLVVLALDDVQWVDTASIDLVSDLLADGEVENLMLVFVYRSDDHDSTSLLTNLSDELRDKESKKMLKLMKVDVGRLFVNDVNMIISDLLSMDTGTATMDLAELCCRRTGGNVSFLLAFLRMLKDKGYLTYNFGIMKWTWNLVDMEPQRDRVGDCCYYKCS
;
A
#
# COMPACT_ATOMS: atom_id res chain seq x y z
N MET A 1 -43.15 57.77 25.00
CA MET A 1 -42.14 58.50 24.21
C MET A 1 -41.02 57.51 23.93
N ARG A 2 -40.83 57.01 22.70
CA ARG A 2 -39.94 57.55 21.63
C ARG A 2 -38.54 57.88 22.18
N GLY A 3 -37.38 57.47 21.63
CA GLY A 3 -36.96 56.72 20.44
C GLY A 3 -35.49 56.24 20.67
N LEU A 4 -34.97 55.20 20.00
CA LEU A 4 -34.29 55.17 18.69
C LEU A 4 -32.96 55.98 18.56
N SER A 5 -31.87 55.23 18.30
CA SER A 5 -30.59 55.49 17.55
C SER A 5 -29.44 54.79 18.32
N VAL A 6 -28.73 53.74 17.88
CA VAL A 6 -28.02 53.34 16.62
C VAL A 6 -26.75 54.15 16.34
N THR A 7 -25.66 53.40 16.10
CA THR A 7 -24.30 53.67 15.54
C THR A 7 -23.20 53.23 16.53
N ASP A 8 -22.11 52.53 16.21
CA ASP A 8 -21.58 51.85 15.02
C ASP A 8 -20.44 50.90 15.49
N ASP A 9 -20.17 49.86 14.69
CA ASP A 9 -18.90 49.15 14.48
C ASP A 9 -18.01 48.70 15.67
N LEU A 10 -18.04 47.38 15.94
CA LEU A 10 -16.88 46.64 16.44
C LEU A 10 -16.44 45.62 15.38
N GLY A 11 -15.34 45.96 14.72
CA GLY A 11 -14.68 45.19 13.69
C GLY A 11 -14.04 43.90 14.21
N SER A 12 -14.08 42.92 13.30
CA SER A 12 -13.31 41.69 13.24
C SER A 12 -11.79 41.91 13.19
N CYS A 13 -11.02 41.12 13.94
CA CYS A 13 -9.66 40.64 13.63
C CYS A 13 -9.42 39.40 14.52
N ILE A 14 -9.71 38.18 14.05
CA ILE A 14 -8.77 37.25 13.40
C ILE A 14 -7.65 36.82 14.35
N ASP A 15 -7.91 35.74 15.09
CA ASP A 15 -6.90 34.91 15.74
C ASP A 15 -6.16 34.06 14.68
N PRO A 16 -4.82 33.92 14.78
CA PRO A 16 -4.04 33.14 13.82
C PRO A 16 -4.27 31.64 14.03
N LYS A 17 -4.80 31.00 12.98
CA LYS A 17 -4.94 29.55 12.85
C LYS A 17 -3.60 28.85 13.09
N SER A 18 -3.59 27.96 14.08
CA SER A 18 -2.63 26.87 14.20
C SER A 18 -2.80 25.91 13.02
N SER A 19 -1.86 25.97 12.07
CA SER A 19 -1.73 24.98 11.01
C SER A 19 -0.95 23.77 11.54
N THR A 20 -1.65 22.81 12.14
CA THR A 20 -1.14 21.46 12.34
C THR A 20 -1.18 20.74 10.98
N THR A 21 -0.12 20.89 10.18
CA THR A 21 0.10 20.04 9.01
C THR A 21 0.58 18.68 9.48
N SER A 22 -0.34 17.72 9.60
CA SER A 22 0.01 16.30 9.70
C SER A 22 0.68 15.89 8.38
N SER A 23 1.99 15.67 8.40
CA SER A 23 2.74 15.19 7.24
C SER A 23 2.46 13.71 6.99
N SER A 24 1.35 13.43 6.33
CA SER A 24 1.14 12.13 5.68
C SER A 24 2.06 12.05 4.47
N PHE A 25 3.03 11.13 4.53
CA PHE A 25 3.98 10.88 3.44
C PHE A 25 3.21 10.25 2.27
N VAL A 26 2.82 11.07 1.29
CA VAL A 26 2.26 10.61 0.02
C VAL A 26 3.43 10.27 -0.90
N TRP A 27 3.60 8.98 -1.19
CA TRP A 27 4.61 8.50 -2.13
C TRP A 27 4.21 8.91 -3.56
N GLY A 28 4.95 9.84 -4.16
CA GLY A 28 4.69 10.32 -5.51
C GLY A 28 5.14 9.32 -6.58
N ARG A 29 4.22 8.94 -7.48
CA ARG A 29 4.53 8.31 -8.78
C ARG A 29 5.38 9.26 -9.65
N LYS A 30 6.23 8.70 -10.52
CA LYS A 30 6.72 9.40 -11.72
C LYS A 30 5.50 9.84 -12.53
N ARG A 31 5.25 11.15 -12.63
CA ARG A 31 4.29 11.72 -13.57
C ARG A 31 4.95 11.80 -14.96
N PRO A 32 4.22 11.55 -16.07
CA PRO A 32 4.72 11.93 -17.38
C PRO A 32 4.88 13.45 -17.39
N ILE A 33 5.96 13.93 -18.00
CA ILE A 33 6.34 15.35 -18.06
C ILE A 33 5.30 16.08 -18.94
N LYS A 34 4.17 16.49 -18.36
CA LYS A 34 3.38 17.61 -18.88
C LYS A 34 4.07 18.88 -18.44
N SER A 35 4.55 19.66 -19.41
CA SER A 35 5.34 20.88 -19.26
C SER A 35 4.84 21.81 -18.14
N SER A 36 5.42 21.70 -16.95
CA SER A 36 5.28 22.72 -15.91
C SER A 36 6.38 22.54 -14.84
N LYS A 37 7.29 23.52 -14.81
CA LYS A 37 8.36 23.75 -13.82
C LYS A 37 9.41 22.63 -13.69
N ILE A 38 10.53 22.82 -14.37
CA ILE A 38 11.80 22.15 -14.04
C ILE A 38 12.07 22.45 -12.55
N PRO A 39 12.12 21.44 -11.65
CA PRO A 39 12.50 21.68 -10.27
C PRO A 39 13.91 22.27 -10.28
N SER A 40 14.12 23.41 -9.61
CA SER A 40 15.44 24.00 -9.44
C SER A 40 16.40 22.91 -8.97
N MET A 41 17.38 22.57 -9.81
CA MET A 41 18.38 21.53 -9.52
C MET A 41 19.34 22.05 -8.45
N ASN A 42 18.91 22.00 -7.18
CA ASN A 42 19.81 22.27 -6.07
C ASN A 42 20.61 20.99 -5.79
N VAL A 43 21.92 21.03 -6.08
CA VAL A 43 22.84 19.89 -5.97
C VAL A 43 23.17 19.56 -4.50
N ASP A 44 22.81 20.44 -3.57
CA ASP A 44 22.99 20.34 -2.12
C ASP A 44 21.80 19.69 -1.38
N GLN A 45 20.88 19.06 -2.11
CA GLN A 45 19.70 18.40 -1.53
C GLN A 45 19.74 16.88 -1.69
N LEU A 46 19.62 16.16 -0.56
CA LEU A 46 19.42 14.71 -0.54
C LEU A 46 17.99 14.38 -1.01
N ARG A 47 17.87 13.67 -2.14
CA ARG A 47 16.59 13.34 -2.78
C ARG A 47 16.09 11.95 -2.41
N PHE A 48 15.59 11.82 -1.20
CA PHE A 48 15.07 10.53 -0.70
C PHE A 48 13.89 9.97 -1.50
N SER A 49 13.10 10.81 -2.18
CA SER A 49 11.95 10.39 -2.97
C SER A 49 12.31 9.75 -4.31
N GLU A 50 13.53 9.97 -4.79
CA GLU A 50 14.03 9.47 -6.08
C GLU A 50 14.93 8.23 -5.92
N LEU A 51 15.14 7.77 -4.68
CA LEU A 51 16.01 6.66 -4.36
C LEU A 51 15.52 5.36 -5.02
N GLN A 52 16.43 4.68 -5.71
CA GLN A 52 16.17 3.35 -6.26
C GLN A 52 16.18 2.29 -5.15
N LEU A 53 15.54 1.15 -5.44
CA LEU A 53 15.60 -0.01 -4.58
C LEU A 53 16.96 -0.72 -4.80
N HIS A 54 17.74 -0.83 -3.73
CA HIS A 54 19.06 -1.48 -3.73
C HIS A 54 19.11 -2.59 -2.69
N GLY A 55 19.94 -3.63 -2.93
CA GLY A 55 20.16 -4.72 -1.97
C GLY A 55 18.96 -5.64 -1.79
N ARG A 56 18.10 -5.74 -2.81
CA ARG A 56 16.86 -6.53 -2.81
C ARG A 56 16.72 -7.42 -4.05
N ASP A 57 17.78 -7.57 -4.84
CA ASP A 57 17.71 -8.23 -6.15
C ASP A 57 17.18 -9.67 -6.05
N LYS A 58 17.54 -10.39 -4.98
CA LYS A 58 17.07 -11.76 -4.73
C LYS A 58 15.57 -11.81 -4.49
N GLU A 59 15.06 -10.96 -3.60
CA GLU A 59 13.64 -10.88 -3.28
C GLU A 59 12.84 -10.40 -4.49
N GLN A 60 13.38 -9.44 -5.26
CA GLN A 60 12.78 -8.97 -6.51
C GLN A 60 12.67 -10.10 -7.52
N GLN A 61 13.75 -10.86 -7.72
CA GLN A 61 13.78 -11.97 -8.66
C GLN A 61 12.73 -13.03 -8.29
N ILE A 62 12.64 -13.42 -7.02
CA ILE A 62 11.63 -14.38 -6.54
C ILE A 62 10.21 -13.90 -6.85
N LEU A 63 9.89 -12.63 -6.53
CA LEU A 63 8.57 -12.07 -6.78
C LEU A 63 8.23 -12.02 -8.29
N LEU A 64 9.20 -11.68 -9.13
CA LEU A 64 9.01 -11.61 -10.58
C LEU A 64 8.87 -12.99 -11.23
N GLU A 65 9.64 -13.98 -10.76
CA GLU A 65 9.54 -15.37 -11.22
C GLU A 65 8.16 -15.93 -10.93
N LEU A 66 7.67 -15.79 -9.69
CA LEU A 66 6.33 -16.23 -9.30
C LEU A 66 5.22 -15.57 -10.12
N LEU A 67 5.34 -14.27 -10.35
CA LEU A 67 4.38 -13.52 -11.14
C LEU A 67 4.33 -14.07 -12.59
N ARG A 68 5.49 -14.29 -13.21
CA ARG A 68 5.60 -14.75 -14.61
C ARG A 68 5.24 -16.21 -14.82
N GLU A 69 5.55 -17.08 -13.86
CA GLU A 69 5.23 -18.50 -13.93
C GLU A 69 3.73 -18.74 -13.96
N ASN A 70 2.97 -17.96 -13.20
CA ASN A 70 1.54 -18.23 -13.02
C ASN A 70 0.63 -17.31 -13.84
N TYR A 71 1.12 -16.14 -14.25
CA TYR A 71 0.35 -15.20 -15.08
C TYR A 71 1.12 -14.87 -16.35
N PRO A 72 1.29 -15.84 -17.27
CA PRO A 72 2.04 -15.59 -18.49
C PRO A 72 1.35 -14.50 -19.34
N VAL A 73 2.19 -13.64 -19.93
CA VAL A 73 1.78 -12.46 -20.71
C VAL A 73 1.22 -12.84 -22.09
N ASP A 74 1.63 -14.00 -22.64
CA ASP A 74 1.20 -14.45 -23.96
C ASP A 74 -0.04 -15.37 -23.90
N ASP A 75 -1.05 -15.07 -24.73
CA ASP A 75 -2.30 -15.85 -24.86
C ASP A 75 -2.08 -17.33 -25.20
N LYS A 76 -1.01 -17.62 -25.96
CA LYS A 76 -0.64 -19.01 -26.32
C LYS A 76 -0.18 -19.82 -25.11
N SER A 77 0.64 -19.22 -24.24
CA SER A 77 1.07 -19.86 -22.99
C SER A 77 -0.05 -19.96 -21.95
N ARG A 78 -1.04 -19.06 -21.99
CA ARG A 78 -2.26 -19.19 -21.16
C ARG A 78 -3.08 -20.41 -21.58
N GLN A 79 -3.20 -20.69 -22.87
CA GLN A 79 -3.93 -21.85 -23.38
C GLN A 79 -3.18 -23.19 -23.18
N GLU A 80 -1.85 -23.20 -23.11
CA GLU A 80 -1.08 -24.44 -22.88
C GLU A 80 -0.94 -24.80 -21.39
N ASN A 81 -1.04 -23.83 -20.46
CA ASN A 81 -0.95 -24.03 -19.00
C ASN A 81 -2.29 -24.16 -18.27
N LEU A 82 -3.40 -24.41 -18.98
CA LEU A 82 -4.78 -24.41 -18.46
C LEU A 82 -5.04 -25.39 -17.30
N GLU A 83 -4.19 -26.39 -17.07
CA GLU A 83 -4.38 -27.34 -15.95
C GLU A 83 -3.92 -26.77 -14.58
N ASP A 84 -3.18 -25.65 -14.55
CA ASP A 84 -2.65 -25.04 -13.32
C ASP A 84 -2.73 -23.49 -13.30
N SER A 85 -3.23 -22.84 -14.37
CA SER A 85 -3.22 -21.38 -14.55
C SER A 85 -4.37 -20.61 -13.88
N GLY A 86 -5.16 -21.24 -13.01
CA GLY A 86 -6.26 -20.61 -12.26
C GLY A 86 -6.02 -20.52 -10.75
N ALA A 87 -4.90 -21.06 -10.25
CA ALA A 87 -4.66 -21.15 -8.82
C ALA A 87 -4.36 -19.77 -8.20
N LYS A 88 -5.14 -19.42 -7.17
CA LYS A 88 -4.91 -18.23 -6.35
C LYS A 88 -3.49 -18.24 -5.79
N GLN A 89 -2.91 -17.06 -5.69
CA GLN A 89 -1.59 -16.90 -5.10
C GLN A 89 -1.63 -16.08 -3.84
N VAL A 90 -0.85 -16.53 -2.87
CA VAL A 90 -0.63 -15.83 -1.62
C VAL A 90 0.86 -15.65 -1.41
N ILE A 91 1.29 -14.41 -1.26
CA ILE A 91 2.67 -14.04 -0.94
C ILE A 91 2.69 -13.47 0.47
N LEU A 92 3.52 -14.04 1.33
CA LEU A 92 3.77 -13.56 2.68
C LEU A 92 5.13 -12.87 2.71
N VAL A 93 5.14 -11.56 2.87
CA VAL A 93 6.37 -10.74 2.96
C VAL A 93 6.62 -10.38 4.42
N SER A 94 7.69 -10.95 4.98
CA SER A 94 8.05 -10.82 6.39
C SER A 94 9.36 -10.04 6.57
N GLY A 95 9.58 -9.53 7.78
CA GLY A 95 10.83 -8.85 8.15
C GLY A 95 10.59 -7.79 9.22
N VAL A 96 11.66 -7.28 9.83
CA VAL A 96 11.53 -6.32 10.94
C VAL A 96 10.99 -4.96 10.47
N SER A 97 10.55 -4.12 11.40
CA SER A 97 10.06 -2.77 11.06
C SER A 97 11.12 -1.94 10.30
N GLY A 98 10.71 -1.23 9.24
CA GLY A 98 11.57 -0.27 8.54
C GLY A 98 12.58 -0.83 7.51
N VAL A 99 12.61 -2.14 7.25
CA VAL A 99 13.55 -2.75 6.27
C VAL A 99 13.21 -2.57 4.79
N GLY A 100 12.07 -1.94 4.49
CA GLY A 100 11.64 -1.64 3.12
C GLY A 100 10.70 -2.66 2.47
N LYS A 101 9.97 -3.48 3.26
CA LYS A 101 9.03 -4.49 2.74
C LYS A 101 7.98 -3.92 1.76
N THR A 102 7.30 -2.85 2.16
CA THR A 102 6.30 -2.18 1.31
C THR A 102 6.94 -1.65 0.03
N ARG A 103 8.13 -1.04 0.13
CA ARG A 103 8.86 -0.51 -1.03
C ARG A 103 9.27 -1.60 -2.01
N LEU A 104 9.73 -2.74 -1.50
CA LEU A 104 10.05 -3.93 -2.31
C LEU A 104 8.84 -4.33 -3.18
N ILE A 105 7.67 -4.47 -2.57
CA ILE A 105 6.46 -4.90 -3.29
C ILE A 105 6.03 -3.86 -4.33
N LEU A 106 5.98 -2.58 -3.94
CA LEU A 106 5.56 -1.51 -4.83
C LEU A 106 6.49 -1.36 -6.04
N ASP A 107 7.81 -1.35 -5.82
CA ASP A 107 8.78 -1.15 -6.90
C ASP A 107 8.90 -2.39 -7.81
N THR A 108 8.57 -3.58 -7.30
CA THR A 108 8.73 -4.84 -8.04
C THR A 108 7.46 -5.25 -8.78
N LEU A 109 6.28 -5.12 -8.17
CA LEU A 109 5.05 -5.69 -8.73
C LEU A 109 4.25 -4.69 -9.57
N ILE A 110 4.27 -3.40 -9.26
CA ILE A 110 3.39 -2.42 -9.93
C ILE A 110 3.61 -2.40 -11.43
N GLN A 111 4.86 -2.22 -11.89
CA GLN A 111 5.11 -2.06 -13.32
C GLN A 111 4.83 -3.34 -14.11
N PRO A 112 5.29 -4.54 -13.69
CA PRO A 112 4.95 -5.77 -14.41
C PRO A 112 3.44 -6.05 -14.44
N VAL A 113 2.74 -5.86 -13.31
CA VAL A 113 1.29 -6.09 -13.23
C VAL A 113 0.52 -5.09 -14.09
N GLU A 114 0.75 -3.80 -13.88
CA GLU A 114 -0.04 -2.75 -14.56
C GLU A 114 0.36 -2.63 -16.04
N ALA A 115 1.66 -2.72 -16.39
CA ALA A 115 2.15 -2.42 -17.75
C ALA A 115 2.33 -3.65 -18.65
N GLU A 116 2.82 -4.77 -18.13
CA GLU A 116 3.08 -5.97 -18.94
C GLU A 116 1.83 -6.86 -18.99
N MET A 117 1.17 -7.07 -17.85
CA MET A 117 0.02 -7.98 -17.72
C MET A 117 -1.33 -7.29 -17.90
N ARG A 118 -1.36 -5.96 -17.97
CA ARG A 118 -2.60 -5.15 -17.99
C ARG A 118 -3.55 -5.49 -16.83
N GLY A 119 -2.98 -5.95 -15.71
CA GLY A 119 -3.69 -6.20 -14.47
C GLY A 119 -3.81 -4.94 -13.63
N VAL A 120 -4.32 -5.10 -12.41
CA VAL A 120 -4.44 -4.02 -11.43
C VAL A 120 -3.70 -4.40 -10.16
N PHE A 121 -2.79 -3.53 -9.73
CA PHE A 121 -2.18 -3.60 -8.41
C PHE A 121 -2.88 -2.62 -7.48
N ALA A 122 -3.22 -3.01 -6.26
CA ALA A 122 -3.75 -2.10 -5.24
C ALA A 122 -3.20 -2.45 -3.86
N ILE A 123 -2.99 -1.44 -3.02
CA ILE A 123 -2.46 -1.61 -1.66
C ILE A 123 -3.41 -1.02 -0.62
N GLY A 124 -3.82 -1.88 0.31
CA GLY A 124 -4.48 -1.53 1.55
C GLY A 124 -3.47 -1.46 2.67
N LYS A 125 -3.66 -0.53 3.60
CA LYS A 125 -2.80 -0.44 4.79
C LYS A 125 -3.63 -0.53 6.05
N TYR A 126 -3.19 -1.40 6.96
CA TYR A 126 -3.71 -1.52 8.30
C TYR A 126 -3.00 -0.54 9.24
N ASP A 127 -3.77 0.14 10.07
CA ASP A 127 -3.30 1.11 11.06
C ASP A 127 -3.96 0.80 12.41
N LEU A 128 -3.14 0.59 13.46
CA LEU A 128 -3.61 0.24 14.80
C LEU A 128 -4.65 1.25 15.34
N GLN A 129 -4.49 2.54 15.05
CA GLN A 129 -5.38 3.57 15.61
C GLN A 129 -6.76 3.63 14.95
N LYS A 130 -6.85 3.19 13.69
CA LYS A 130 -8.09 3.30 12.89
C LYS A 130 -8.94 2.03 12.93
N GLN A 131 -8.32 0.89 13.19
CA GLN A 131 -8.97 -0.41 13.13
C GLN A 131 -9.86 -0.75 14.32
N THR A 132 -9.56 -0.21 15.50
CA THR A 132 -10.45 -0.33 16.66
C THR A 132 -11.82 0.32 16.44
N ALA A 133 -11.97 1.15 15.41
CA ALA A 133 -13.22 1.84 15.06
C ALA A 133 -13.97 1.24 13.86
N GLN A 134 -13.28 0.57 12.91
CA GLN A 134 -13.89 0.08 11.66
C GLN A 134 -13.23 -1.22 11.17
N PRO A 135 -13.94 -2.37 11.15
CA PRO A 135 -13.43 -3.62 10.57
C PRO A 135 -13.28 -3.51 9.05
N TYR A 136 -12.49 -4.40 8.44
CA TYR A 136 -12.26 -4.49 6.98
C TYR A 136 -11.50 -3.32 6.33
N LEU A 137 -11.03 -2.35 7.13
CA LEU A 137 -10.55 -1.08 6.60
C LEU A 137 -9.39 -1.22 5.60
N GLY A 138 -8.45 -2.13 5.86
CA GLY A 138 -7.35 -2.41 4.94
C GLY A 138 -7.84 -2.89 3.58
N ILE A 139 -8.77 -3.84 3.55
CA ILE A 139 -9.36 -4.38 2.32
C ILE A 139 -10.18 -3.31 1.60
N VAL A 140 -10.98 -2.54 2.33
CA VAL A 140 -11.75 -1.42 1.77
C VAL A 140 -10.83 -0.41 1.08
N TYR A 141 -9.73 0.00 1.71
CA TYR A 141 -8.76 0.91 1.08
C TYR A 141 -8.12 0.33 -0.18
N ALA A 142 -7.75 -0.95 -0.15
CA ALA A 142 -7.19 -1.62 -1.31
C ALA A 142 -8.21 -1.65 -2.47
N CYS A 143 -9.45 -2.04 -2.19
CA CYS A 143 -10.52 -2.06 -3.20
C CYS A 143 -10.88 -0.66 -3.73
N GLN A 144 -10.85 0.38 -2.88
CA GLN A 144 -11.04 1.76 -3.32
C GLN A 144 -9.92 2.22 -4.27
N GLU A 145 -8.66 1.88 -3.97
CA GLU A 145 -7.55 2.17 -4.85
C GLU A 145 -7.66 1.41 -6.17
N MET A 146 -8.05 0.13 -6.12
CA MET A 146 -8.29 -0.72 -7.29
C MET A 146 -9.33 -0.10 -8.21
N VAL A 147 -10.50 0.25 -7.67
CA VAL A 147 -11.59 0.90 -8.40
C VAL A 147 -11.13 2.23 -9.01
N ARG A 148 -10.41 3.06 -8.24
CA ARG A 148 -9.88 4.33 -8.73
C ARG A 148 -8.96 4.12 -9.93
N LYS A 149 -8.05 3.14 -9.87
CA LYS A 149 -7.11 2.85 -10.97
C LYS A 149 -7.79 2.36 -12.23
N ILE A 150 -8.88 1.61 -12.09
CA ILE A 150 -9.68 1.12 -13.23
C ILE A 150 -10.46 2.28 -13.88
N LEU A 151 -10.88 3.27 -13.09
CA LEU A 151 -11.62 4.46 -13.58
C LEU A 151 -10.71 5.57 -14.13
N ASP A 152 -9.47 5.68 -13.65
CA ASP A 152 -8.55 6.75 -14.04
C ASP A 152 -8.02 6.54 -15.47
N ASP A 153 -8.59 7.27 -16.44
CA ASP A 153 -8.20 7.24 -17.86
C ASP A 153 -6.76 7.71 -18.14
N ASP A 154 -6.16 8.46 -17.22
CA ASP A 154 -5.15 9.43 -17.59
C ASP A 154 -3.70 8.90 -17.53
N ASN A 155 -3.39 7.77 -16.87
CA ASN A 155 -2.02 7.21 -16.89
C ASN A 155 -1.92 5.72 -16.49
N THR A 156 -1.37 4.94 -17.42
CA THR A 156 -0.68 3.64 -17.23
C THR A 156 -1.58 2.39 -17.21
N SER A 157 -1.85 1.90 -18.42
CA SER A 157 -1.89 0.48 -18.83
C SER A 157 -2.97 -0.48 -18.30
N ALA A 158 -3.71 -0.16 -17.24
CA ALA A 158 -4.97 -0.83 -16.90
C ALA A 158 -6.16 -0.13 -17.59
N LYS A 159 -6.16 -0.07 -18.93
CA LYS A 159 -7.35 0.39 -19.68
C LYS A 159 -8.35 -0.75 -19.72
N ALA A 160 -9.23 -0.84 -18.73
CA ALA A 160 -10.47 -1.57 -18.93
C ALA A 160 -11.21 -0.85 -20.07
N SER A 161 -11.46 -1.57 -21.17
CA SER A 161 -12.19 -0.99 -22.31
C SER A 161 -13.59 -0.55 -21.85
N PRO A 162 -14.23 0.45 -22.49
CA PRO A 162 -15.61 0.81 -22.16
C PRO A 162 -16.54 -0.42 -22.13
N GLU A 163 -16.32 -1.38 -23.04
CA GLU A 163 -17.05 -2.65 -23.10
C GLU A 163 -16.78 -3.55 -21.87
N THR A 164 -15.53 -3.58 -21.39
CA THR A 164 -15.17 -4.28 -20.15
C THR A 164 -15.85 -3.63 -18.95
N LEU A 165 -15.89 -2.30 -18.88
CA LEU A 165 -16.54 -1.57 -17.81
C LEU A 165 -18.06 -1.82 -17.78
N ASP A 166 -18.71 -1.82 -18.94
CA ASP A 166 -20.12 -2.17 -19.06
C ASP A 166 -20.39 -3.62 -18.67
N SER A 167 -19.48 -4.54 -19.01
CA SER A 167 -19.58 -5.96 -18.61
C SER A 167 -19.44 -6.14 -17.10
N ILE A 168 -18.44 -5.48 -16.47
CA ILE A 168 -18.27 -5.43 -15.02
C ILE A 168 -19.53 -4.89 -14.35
N ARG A 169 -20.08 -3.79 -14.89
CA ARG A 169 -21.30 -3.19 -14.36
C ARG A 169 -22.48 -4.16 -14.39
N MET A 170 -22.70 -4.83 -15.52
CA MET A 170 -23.80 -5.78 -15.67
C MET A 170 -23.64 -6.99 -14.74
N ASP A 171 -22.43 -7.55 -14.63
CA ASP A 171 -22.16 -8.68 -13.75
C ASP A 171 -22.35 -8.29 -12.27
N LEU A 172 -21.85 -7.12 -11.83
CA LEU A 172 -22.10 -6.63 -10.48
C LEU A 172 -23.60 -6.44 -10.19
N LEU A 173 -24.37 -5.92 -11.16
CA LEU A 173 -25.82 -5.77 -11.03
C LEU A 173 -26.55 -7.11 -10.91
N ASN A 174 -26.14 -8.09 -11.71
CA ASN A 174 -26.76 -9.42 -11.73
C ASN A 174 -26.44 -10.21 -10.47
N ASP A 175 -25.18 -10.17 -10.00
CA ASP A 175 -24.72 -10.97 -8.88
C ASP A 175 -25.18 -10.41 -7.52
N LEU A 176 -25.22 -9.08 -7.39
CA LEU A 176 -25.54 -8.42 -6.11
C LEU A 176 -26.97 -7.92 -5.99
N GLY A 177 -27.64 -7.68 -7.11
CA GLY A 177 -28.87 -6.91 -7.15
C GLY A 177 -28.70 -5.51 -6.53
N GLN A 178 -29.81 -4.79 -6.35
CA GLN A 178 -29.77 -3.42 -5.82
C GLN A 178 -29.29 -3.34 -4.36
N ASN A 179 -29.72 -4.28 -3.52
CA ASN A 179 -29.41 -4.25 -2.08
C ASN A 179 -27.92 -4.52 -1.82
N GLY A 180 -27.33 -5.51 -2.51
CA GLY A 180 -25.91 -5.81 -2.39
C GLY A 180 -25.03 -4.69 -2.95
N LEU A 181 -25.45 -4.08 -4.07
CA LEU A 181 -24.76 -2.91 -4.63
C LEU A 181 -24.76 -1.70 -3.69
N ASN A 182 -25.88 -1.41 -3.03
CA ASN A 182 -25.94 -0.29 -2.08
C ASN A 182 -24.97 -0.48 -0.91
N LEU A 183 -24.84 -1.70 -0.40
CA LEU A 183 -23.84 -2.03 0.63
C LEU A 183 -22.42 -1.77 0.11
N LEU A 184 -22.13 -2.22 -1.10
CA LEU A 184 -20.81 -2.09 -1.70
C LEU A 184 -20.47 -0.63 -2.04
N VAL A 185 -21.40 0.15 -2.57
CA VAL A 185 -21.23 1.59 -2.84
C VAL A 185 -20.97 2.38 -1.57
N ARG A 186 -21.56 1.99 -0.43
CA ARG A 186 -21.28 2.67 0.83
C ARG A 186 -19.82 2.50 1.27
N LEU A 187 -19.26 1.31 1.11
CA LEU A 187 -17.87 1.02 1.47
C LEU A 187 -16.89 1.48 0.40
N LEU A 188 -17.28 1.39 -0.86
CA LEU A 188 -16.49 1.75 -2.04
C LEU A 188 -17.25 2.81 -2.86
N PRO A 189 -17.31 4.08 -2.41
CA PRO A 189 -18.13 5.12 -3.06
C PRO A 189 -17.84 5.29 -4.55
N LEU A 190 -16.59 5.07 -4.96
CA LEU A 190 -16.19 5.17 -6.36
C LEU A 190 -16.86 4.13 -7.27
N VAL A 191 -17.39 3.03 -6.72
CA VAL A 191 -18.13 2.03 -7.53
C VAL A 191 -19.42 2.62 -8.12
N SER A 192 -20.00 3.64 -7.48
CA SER A 192 -21.13 4.39 -8.06
C SER A 192 -20.80 4.99 -9.44
N SER A 193 -19.53 5.28 -9.71
CA SER A 193 -19.09 5.82 -11.00
C SER A 193 -19.18 4.78 -12.13
N PHE A 194 -18.98 3.49 -11.82
CA PHE A 194 -19.20 2.40 -12.79
C PHE A 194 -20.67 2.19 -13.09
N LEU A 195 -21.54 2.38 -12.10
CA LEU A 195 -22.99 2.16 -12.22
C LEU A 195 -23.70 3.23 -13.06
N GLY A 196 -23.00 4.25 -13.55
CA GLY A 196 -23.52 5.30 -14.42
C GLY A 196 -24.64 6.15 -13.81
N ARG A 197 -24.92 7.29 -14.47
CA ARG A 197 -26.02 8.20 -14.11
C ARG A 197 -27.39 7.63 -14.49
N ASN A 198 -27.74 6.42 -14.08
CA ASN A 198 -29.12 5.98 -14.22
C ASN A 198 -29.97 6.78 -13.23
N GLU A 199 -30.84 7.66 -13.72
CA GLU A 199 -31.78 8.43 -12.89
C GLU A 199 -32.72 7.51 -12.07
N GLU A 200 -32.88 6.26 -12.49
CA GLU A 200 -33.62 5.19 -11.79
C GLU A 200 -32.81 4.56 -10.64
N MET A 201 -31.50 4.77 -10.61
CA MET A 201 -30.59 4.33 -9.56
C MET A 201 -30.07 5.57 -8.83
N LYS A 202 -30.99 6.42 -8.36
CA LYS A 202 -30.68 7.28 -7.22
C LYS A 202 -30.32 6.33 -6.09
N VAL A 203 -29.02 6.15 -5.87
CA VAL A 203 -28.51 5.82 -4.54
C VAL A 203 -28.88 7.03 -3.68
N GLU A 204 -30.15 7.14 -3.30
CA GLU A 204 -30.49 7.83 -2.08
C GLU A 204 -29.61 7.17 -1.03
N TYR A 205 -28.81 8.00 -0.35
CA TYR A 205 -28.15 7.63 0.89
C TYR A 205 -29.25 7.15 1.83
N SER A 206 -29.65 5.89 1.67
CA SER A 206 -30.90 5.42 2.24
C SER A 206 -30.64 5.12 3.70
N VAL A 207 -31.55 5.61 4.52
CA VAL A 207 -31.70 5.31 5.94
C VAL A 207 -31.58 3.80 6.23
N GLU A 208 -31.82 2.94 5.23
CA GLU A 208 -31.69 1.49 5.33
C GLU A 208 -30.24 1.00 5.49
N ALA A 209 -29.25 1.67 4.89
CA ALA A 209 -27.85 1.31 5.12
C ALA A 209 -27.44 1.67 6.55
N GLU A 210 -27.80 2.86 7.03
CA GLU A 210 -27.64 3.23 8.45
C GLU A 210 -28.33 2.23 9.35
N ARG A 211 -29.54 1.79 9.00
CA ARG A 211 -30.26 0.72 9.71
C ARG A 211 -29.50 -0.59 9.74
N ILE A 212 -28.83 -1.01 8.66
CA ILE A 212 -27.99 -2.24 8.66
C ILE A 212 -26.79 -2.07 9.60
N LEU A 213 -26.11 -0.93 9.61
CA LEU A 213 -25.00 -0.65 10.55
C LEU A 213 -25.46 -0.45 12.01
N GLU A 214 -26.66 0.09 12.24
CA GLU A 214 -27.26 0.22 13.57
C GLU A 214 -27.84 -1.11 14.07
N GLU A 215 -28.38 -1.94 13.18
CA GLU A 215 -28.82 -3.32 13.46
C GLU A 215 -27.63 -4.25 13.73
N LEU A 216 -26.50 -4.03 13.03
CA LEU A 216 -25.19 -4.64 13.33
C LEU A 216 -24.74 -4.36 14.76
N ALA A 217 -25.15 -3.23 15.36
CA ALA A 217 -24.76 -2.82 16.70
C ALA A 217 -25.73 -3.30 17.81
N SER A 218 -26.90 -3.86 17.48
CA SER A 218 -28.00 -4.03 18.45
C SER A 218 -28.54 -5.46 18.62
N ASN A 219 -28.08 -6.45 17.85
CA ASN A 219 -28.50 -7.85 18.05
C ASN A 219 -27.48 -8.87 17.48
N GLU A 220 -26.97 -9.80 18.28
CA GLU A 220 -25.91 -10.77 17.87
C GLU A 220 -26.30 -11.61 16.64
N GLY A 221 -27.59 -11.97 16.50
CA GLY A 221 -28.09 -12.70 15.33
C GLY A 221 -28.10 -11.88 14.04
N LYS A 222 -28.33 -10.57 14.12
CA LYS A 222 -28.29 -9.65 12.96
C LYS A 222 -26.86 -9.32 12.55
N MET A 223 -25.92 -9.38 13.50
CA MET A 223 -24.50 -9.14 13.24
C MET A 223 -23.94 -10.14 12.22
N LYS A 224 -24.19 -11.43 12.44
CA LYS A 224 -23.76 -12.51 11.53
C LYS A 224 -24.43 -12.46 10.16
N GLU A 225 -25.70 -12.07 10.09
CA GLU A 225 -26.41 -11.96 8.81
C GLU A 225 -25.82 -10.84 7.94
N ALA A 226 -25.52 -9.68 8.55
CA ALA A 226 -24.92 -8.57 7.82
C ALA A 226 -23.45 -8.82 7.47
N GLU A 227 -22.69 -9.52 8.31
CA GLU A 227 -21.36 -10.04 7.96
C GLU A 227 -21.42 -10.99 6.76
N ALA A 228 -22.34 -11.95 6.75
CA ALA A 228 -22.52 -12.87 5.62
C ALA A 228 -22.90 -12.14 4.32
N LYS A 229 -23.77 -11.12 4.40
CA LYS A 229 -24.12 -10.26 3.26
C LYS A 229 -22.91 -9.47 2.76
N LEU A 230 -22.08 -8.97 3.67
CA LEU A 230 -20.85 -8.25 3.34
C LEU A 230 -19.83 -9.16 2.65
N HIS A 231 -19.61 -10.35 3.18
CA HIS A 231 -18.71 -11.35 2.59
C HIS A 231 -19.19 -11.77 1.21
N PHE A 232 -20.50 -11.98 1.04
CA PHE A 232 -21.09 -12.21 -0.27
C PHE A 232 -20.83 -11.03 -1.24
N ALA A 233 -20.99 -9.79 -0.77
CA ALA A 233 -20.75 -8.61 -1.57
C ALA A 233 -19.31 -8.49 -2.07
N PHE A 234 -18.33 -8.72 -1.19
CA PHE A 234 -16.93 -8.73 -1.58
C PHE A 234 -16.57 -9.93 -2.47
N ARG A 235 -17.12 -11.12 -2.23
CA ARG A 235 -16.91 -12.27 -3.13
C ARG A 235 -17.40 -11.97 -4.54
N ALA A 236 -18.64 -11.51 -4.69
CA ALA A 236 -19.19 -11.13 -6.00
C ALA A 236 -18.36 -10.04 -6.69
N PHE A 237 -17.89 -9.05 -5.91
CA PHE A 237 -16.98 -8.02 -6.39
C PHE A 237 -15.68 -8.62 -6.95
N PHE A 238 -14.97 -9.44 -6.17
CA PHE A 238 -13.73 -10.05 -6.64
C PHE A 238 -13.95 -11.03 -7.81
N ARG A 239 -15.01 -11.86 -7.78
CA ARG A 239 -15.40 -12.71 -8.92
C ARG A 239 -15.56 -11.89 -10.19
N THR A 240 -16.31 -10.78 -10.12
CA THR A 240 -16.56 -9.93 -11.28
C THR A 240 -15.27 -9.29 -11.80
N PHE A 241 -14.50 -8.64 -10.92
CA PHE A 241 -13.28 -7.95 -11.36
C PHE A 241 -12.22 -8.93 -11.87
N CYS A 242 -12.03 -10.08 -11.22
CA CYS A 242 -11.01 -11.04 -11.65
C CYS A 242 -11.42 -11.87 -12.88
N LYS A 243 -12.72 -11.94 -13.19
CA LYS A 243 -13.23 -12.47 -14.47
C LYS A 243 -12.88 -11.56 -15.65
N HIS A 244 -12.94 -10.24 -15.45
CA HIS A 244 -12.75 -9.24 -16.52
C HIS A 244 -11.33 -8.68 -16.60
N LEU A 245 -10.53 -8.83 -15.54
CA LEU A 245 -9.15 -8.37 -15.48
C LEU A 245 -8.17 -9.55 -15.56
N PRO A 246 -7.05 -9.41 -16.31
CA PRO A 246 -6.07 -10.49 -16.44
C PRO A 246 -5.41 -10.91 -15.13
N LEU A 247 -5.30 -9.99 -14.17
CA LEU A 247 -4.73 -10.21 -12.84
C LEU A 247 -5.15 -9.07 -11.90
N VAL A 248 -5.60 -9.41 -10.70
CA VAL A 248 -5.78 -8.49 -9.58
C VAL A 248 -4.76 -8.83 -8.50
N VAL A 249 -3.91 -7.86 -8.16
CA VAL A 249 -2.96 -7.97 -7.03
C VAL A 249 -3.42 -7.07 -5.89
N LEU A 250 -3.80 -7.67 -4.77
CA LEU A 250 -4.19 -6.98 -3.55
C LEU A 250 -3.08 -7.12 -2.50
N ALA A 251 -2.31 -6.05 -2.30
CA ALA A 251 -1.33 -5.98 -1.23
C ALA A 251 -1.99 -5.43 0.05
N LEU A 252 -1.84 -6.13 1.17
CA LEU A 252 -2.28 -5.69 2.48
C LEU A 252 -1.04 -5.47 3.34
N ASP A 253 -0.82 -4.23 3.75
CA ASP A 253 0.36 -3.81 4.52
C ASP A 253 0.05 -3.66 6.01
N ASP A 254 1.07 -3.89 6.84
CA ASP A 254 0.99 -3.91 8.31
C ASP A 254 -0.10 -4.88 8.85
N VAL A 255 -0.20 -6.08 8.26
CA VAL A 255 -1.24 -7.11 8.57
C VAL A 255 -1.17 -7.61 10.00
N GLN A 256 -0.08 -7.38 10.73
CA GLN A 256 -0.06 -7.61 12.18
C GLN A 256 -1.18 -6.91 12.95
N TRP A 257 -1.76 -5.85 12.39
CA TRP A 257 -2.85 -5.12 13.01
C TRP A 257 -4.24 -5.57 12.55
N VAL A 258 -4.34 -6.55 11.66
CA VAL A 258 -5.60 -6.97 11.02
C VAL A 258 -6.65 -7.43 12.05
N ASP A 259 -7.90 -7.06 11.80
CA ASP A 259 -9.04 -7.55 12.58
C ASP A 259 -9.47 -8.97 12.15
N THR A 260 -10.12 -9.71 13.05
CA THR A 260 -10.55 -11.09 12.77
C THR A 260 -11.54 -11.19 11.60
N ALA A 261 -12.42 -10.22 11.46
CA ALA A 261 -13.43 -10.23 10.41
C ALA A 261 -12.78 -10.06 9.02
N SER A 262 -11.75 -9.21 8.91
CA SER A 262 -10.89 -9.13 7.71
C SER A 262 -10.24 -10.47 7.36
N ILE A 263 -9.76 -11.23 8.37
CA ILE A 263 -9.18 -12.57 8.14
C ILE A 263 -10.25 -13.51 7.59
N ASP A 264 -11.42 -13.55 8.21
CA ASP A 264 -12.53 -14.41 7.77
C ASP A 264 -12.95 -14.09 6.33
N LEU A 265 -13.00 -12.80 5.96
CA LEU A 265 -13.26 -12.38 4.57
C LEU A 265 -12.19 -12.86 3.60
N VAL A 266 -10.91 -12.74 3.97
CA VAL A 266 -9.79 -13.25 3.16
C VAL A 266 -9.89 -14.76 3.00
N SER A 267 -10.21 -15.49 4.07
CA SER A 267 -10.36 -16.94 4.06
C SER A 267 -11.50 -17.38 3.16
N ASP A 268 -12.62 -16.66 3.16
CA ASP A 268 -13.75 -16.85 2.26
C ASP A 268 -13.36 -16.59 0.79
N LEU A 269 -12.65 -15.50 0.51
CA LEU A 269 -12.16 -15.20 -0.84
C LEU A 269 -11.20 -16.29 -1.34
N LEU A 270 -10.34 -16.82 -0.48
CA LEU A 270 -9.41 -17.90 -0.81
C LEU A 270 -10.11 -19.26 -0.98
N ALA A 271 -11.25 -19.49 -0.33
CA ALA A 271 -12.05 -20.70 -0.50
C ALA A 271 -12.93 -20.68 -1.77
N ASP A 272 -13.25 -19.50 -2.29
CA ASP A 272 -14.17 -19.32 -3.40
C ASP A 272 -13.59 -19.68 -4.77
N GLY A 273 -13.88 -20.87 -5.29
CA GLY A 273 -13.32 -21.35 -6.57
C GLY A 273 -13.62 -20.50 -7.80
N GLU A 274 -14.61 -19.60 -7.76
CA GLU A 274 -14.91 -18.69 -8.87
C GLU A 274 -14.02 -17.44 -8.87
N VAL A 275 -13.31 -17.17 -7.78
CA VAL A 275 -12.33 -16.06 -7.70
C VAL A 275 -11.00 -16.56 -8.26
N GLU A 276 -10.86 -16.52 -9.58
CA GLU A 276 -9.59 -16.78 -10.26
C GLU A 276 -8.76 -15.50 -10.38
N ASN A 277 -7.55 -15.54 -10.95
CA ASN A 277 -6.72 -14.36 -11.26
C ASN A 277 -6.48 -13.37 -10.10
N LEU A 278 -6.48 -13.87 -8.86
CA LEU A 278 -6.23 -13.09 -7.65
C LEU A 278 -4.89 -13.46 -7.02
N MET A 279 -4.06 -12.45 -6.79
CA MET A 279 -2.85 -12.53 -5.97
C MET A 279 -3.02 -11.67 -4.73
N LEU A 280 -2.91 -12.29 -3.54
CA LEU A 280 -2.88 -11.59 -2.26
C LEU A 280 -1.44 -11.48 -1.77
N VAL A 281 -1.02 -10.28 -1.38
CA VAL A 281 0.30 -10.03 -0.81
C VAL A 281 0.14 -9.51 0.61
N PHE A 282 0.47 -10.31 1.61
CA PHE A 282 0.43 -9.89 3.01
C PHE A 282 1.80 -9.44 3.47
N VAL A 283 1.88 -8.22 3.99
CA VAL A 283 3.12 -7.65 4.53
C VAL A 283 2.99 -7.55 6.03
N TYR A 284 3.91 -8.18 6.75
CA TYR A 284 3.85 -8.20 8.20
C TYR A 284 5.25 -8.13 8.84
N ARG A 285 5.24 -7.86 10.14
CA ARG A 285 6.44 -7.74 10.96
C ARG A 285 6.82 -9.10 11.56
N SER A 286 8.09 -9.46 11.44
CA SER A 286 8.61 -10.71 12.04
C SER A 286 8.93 -10.58 13.53
N ASP A 287 8.99 -9.35 14.04
CA ASP A 287 9.41 -8.98 15.40
C ASP A 287 8.25 -8.63 16.35
N ASP A 288 7.01 -8.71 15.88
CA ASP A 288 5.83 -8.41 16.68
C ASP A 288 5.25 -9.69 17.29
N HIS A 289 5.32 -9.81 18.61
CA HIS A 289 4.99 -11.05 19.33
C HIS A 289 3.48 -11.25 19.56
N ASP A 290 2.70 -10.17 19.71
CA ASP A 290 1.28 -10.27 20.08
C ASP A 290 0.38 -10.60 18.88
N SER A 291 0.74 -10.11 17.70
CA SER A 291 0.08 -10.39 16.42
C SER A 291 0.41 -11.77 15.84
N THR A 292 1.35 -12.50 16.45
CA THR A 292 1.76 -13.83 15.98
C THR A 292 0.61 -14.82 15.99
N SER A 293 -0.32 -14.78 16.93
CA SER A 293 -1.38 -15.80 17.04
C SER A 293 -2.35 -15.79 15.85
N LEU A 294 -2.89 -14.63 15.50
CA LEU A 294 -3.80 -14.45 14.35
C LEU A 294 -3.09 -14.76 13.02
N LEU A 295 -1.86 -14.27 12.87
CA LEU A 295 -1.05 -14.55 11.67
C LEU A 295 -0.60 -16.00 11.58
N THR A 296 -0.36 -16.67 12.72
CA THR A 296 -0.03 -18.10 12.77
C THR A 296 -1.21 -18.91 12.29
N ASN A 297 -2.41 -18.63 12.80
CA ASN A 297 -3.64 -19.30 12.38
C ASN A 297 -3.88 -19.12 10.87
N LEU A 298 -3.78 -17.89 10.36
CA LEU A 298 -3.87 -17.64 8.92
C LEU A 298 -2.78 -18.39 8.15
N SER A 299 -1.54 -18.41 8.65
CA SER A 299 -0.43 -19.10 7.96
C SER A 299 -0.61 -20.62 7.92
N ASP A 300 -1.21 -21.20 8.96
CA ASP A 300 -1.51 -22.63 9.03
C ASP A 300 -2.70 -22.99 8.15
N GLU A 301 -3.73 -22.13 8.09
CA GLU A 301 -4.83 -22.27 7.13
C GLU A 301 -4.33 -22.19 5.68
N LEU A 302 -3.43 -21.25 5.38
CA LEU A 302 -2.82 -21.11 4.06
C LEU A 302 -1.99 -22.34 3.68
N ARG A 303 -1.24 -22.91 4.63
CA ARG A 303 -0.49 -24.16 4.42
C ARG A 303 -1.39 -25.36 4.16
N ASP A 304 -2.51 -25.47 4.88
CA ASP A 304 -3.50 -26.52 4.63
C ASP A 304 -4.11 -26.38 3.22
N LYS A 305 -4.50 -25.16 2.82
CA LYS A 305 -5.00 -24.87 1.47
C LYS A 305 -3.95 -25.15 0.38
N GLU A 306 -2.69 -24.82 0.64
CA GLU A 306 -1.57 -25.15 -0.25
C GLU A 306 -1.39 -26.67 -0.41
N SER A 307 -1.43 -27.42 0.70
CA SER A 307 -1.30 -28.88 0.67
C SER A 307 -2.40 -29.57 -0.15
N LYS A 308 -3.59 -28.96 -0.19
CA LYS A 308 -4.75 -29.35 -0.99
C LYS A 308 -4.71 -28.84 -2.42
N LYS A 309 -3.62 -28.15 -2.82
CA LYS A 309 -3.43 -27.52 -4.13
C LYS A 309 -4.52 -26.50 -4.49
N MET A 310 -5.12 -25.86 -3.49
CA MET A 310 -6.15 -24.83 -3.70
C MET A 310 -5.54 -23.45 -3.99
N LEU A 311 -4.30 -23.22 -3.54
CA LEU A 311 -3.54 -22.01 -3.76
C LEU A 311 -2.03 -22.32 -3.79
N LYS A 312 -1.24 -21.39 -4.32
CA LYS A 312 0.22 -21.39 -4.20
C LYS A 312 0.64 -20.38 -3.12
N LEU A 313 1.44 -20.82 -2.16
CA LEU A 313 1.92 -19.98 -1.06
C LEU A 313 3.42 -19.72 -1.22
N MET A 314 3.81 -18.44 -1.24
CA MET A 314 5.21 -18.05 -1.17
C MET A 314 5.49 -17.28 0.11
N LYS A 315 6.65 -17.54 0.73
CA LYS A 315 7.20 -16.71 1.81
C LYS A 315 8.46 -15.99 1.35
N VAL A 316 8.50 -14.67 1.54
CA VAL A 316 9.65 -13.81 1.22
C VAL A 316 10.09 -13.10 2.49
N ASP A 317 11.29 -13.43 2.97
CA ASP A 317 11.86 -12.81 4.17
C ASP A 317 12.80 -11.68 3.78
N VAL A 318 12.47 -10.46 4.20
CA VAL A 318 13.24 -9.25 3.89
C VAL A 318 14.23 -8.97 5.03
N GLY A 319 15.51 -9.19 4.73
CA GLY A 319 16.61 -8.98 5.65
C GLY A 319 17.02 -7.52 5.83
N ARG A 320 17.96 -7.30 6.76
CA ARG A 320 18.67 -6.02 6.86
C ARG A 320 19.68 -5.89 5.71
N LEU A 321 20.02 -4.66 5.35
CA LEU A 321 21.01 -4.38 4.30
C LEU A 321 22.42 -4.68 4.78
N PHE A 322 23.27 -5.16 3.86
CA PHE A 322 24.70 -5.27 4.07
C PHE A 322 25.41 -3.95 3.73
N VAL A 323 26.67 -3.82 4.16
CA VAL A 323 27.47 -2.60 3.93
C VAL A 323 27.53 -2.23 2.45
N ASN A 324 27.65 -3.21 1.56
CA ASN A 324 27.69 -2.97 0.11
C ASN A 324 26.38 -2.37 -0.41
N ASP A 325 25.24 -2.86 0.07
CA ASP A 325 23.93 -2.32 -0.32
C ASP A 325 23.74 -0.89 0.21
N VAL A 326 24.18 -0.64 1.46
CA VAL A 326 24.19 0.69 2.05
C VAL A 326 25.08 1.64 1.25
N ASN A 327 26.24 1.16 0.77
CA ASN A 327 27.15 1.93 -0.06
C ASN A 327 26.49 2.32 -1.40
N MET A 328 25.77 1.40 -2.05
CA MET A 328 25.03 1.69 -3.28
C MET A 328 23.96 2.75 -3.04
N ILE A 329 23.19 2.65 -1.94
CA ILE A 329 22.18 3.63 -1.57
C ILE A 329 22.79 5.03 -1.35
N ILE A 330 23.91 5.10 -0.63
CA ILE A 330 24.57 6.38 -0.34
C ILE A 330 25.19 6.97 -1.62
N SER A 331 25.85 6.14 -2.43
CA SER A 331 26.40 6.58 -3.72
C SER A 331 25.32 7.18 -4.63
N ASP A 332 24.18 6.50 -4.75
CA ASP A 332 23.02 6.98 -5.52
C ASP A 332 22.46 8.30 -4.95
N LEU A 333 22.24 8.35 -3.63
CA LEU A 333 21.70 9.53 -2.95
C LEU A 333 22.62 10.76 -3.07
N LEU A 334 23.93 10.56 -3.07
CA LEU A 334 24.93 11.62 -3.20
C LEU A 334 25.34 11.89 -4.67
N SER A 335 24.78 11.13 -5.62
CA SER A 335 25.17 11.15 -7.04
C SER A 335 26.69 10.98 -7.24
N MET A 336 27.28 10.08 -6.46
CA MET A 336 28.69 9.70 -6.51
C MET A 336 28.87 8.34 -7.18
N ASP A 337 30.09 8.04 -7.62
CA ASP A 337 30.42 6.77 -8.26
C ASP A 337 30.16 5.59 -7.32
N THR A 338 29.53 4.53 -7.84
CA THR A 338 29.05 3.35 -7.08
C THR A 338 30.15 2.40 -6.63
N GLY A 339 31.42 2.83 -6.76
CA GLY A 339 32.60 2.14 -6.22
C GLY A 339 32.79 2.35 -4.72
N THR A 340 34.05 2.44 -4.29
CA THR A 340 34.41 2.55 -2.86
C THR A 340 34.37 3.98 -2.33
N ALA A 341 33.90 4.95 -3.12
CA ALA A 341 33.99 6.38 -2.81
C ALA A 341 33.19 6.79 -1.57
N THR A 342 32.11 6.05 -1.25
CA THR A 342 31.27 6.28 -0.07
C THR A 342 31.38 5.17 0.97
N MET A 343 32.38 4.27 0.83
CA MET A 343 32.43 3.02 1.60
C MET A 343 32.65 3.26 3.10
N ASP A 344 33.50 4.24 3.42
CA ASP A 344 33.80 4.64 4.79
C ASP A 344 32.56 5.21 5.52
N LEU A 345 31.76 6.03 4.82
CA LEU A 345 30.47 6.51 5.30
C LEU A 345 29.46 5.36 5.41
N ALA A 346 29.43 4.44 4.44
CA ALA A 346 28.56 3.28 4.45
C ALA A 346 28.83 2.35 5.64
N GLU A 347 30.10 2.10 5.97
CA GLU A 347 30.49 1.32 7.15
C GLU A 347 30.03 2.01 8.45
N LEU A 348 30.22 3.32 8.58
CA LEU A 348 29.72 4.07 9.73
C LEU A 348 28.19 3.98 9.84
N CYS A 349 27.48 4.25 8.75
CA CYS A 349 26.02 4.20 8.70
C CYS A 349 25.50 2.79 9.02
N CYS A 350 26.11 1.74 8.44
CA CYS A 350 25.72 0.36 8.68
C CYS A 350 25.96 -0.04 10.15
N ARG A 351 27.09 0.34 10.74
CA ARG A 351 27.36 0.11 12.18
C ARG A 351 26.34 0.81 13.08
N ARG A 352 25.95 2.05 12.76
CA ARG A 352 25.01 2.85 13.56
C ARG A 352 23.56 2.40 13.44
N THR A 353 23.17 1.91 12.27
CA THR A 353 21.76 1.63 11.93
C THR A 353 21.46 0.13 11.91
N GLY A 354 22.51 -0.70 12.00
CA GLY A 354 22.43 -2.14 11.88
C GLY A 354 21.91 -2.61 10.52
N GLY A 355 22.01 -1.80 9.47
CA GLY A 355 21.49 -2.10 8.13
C GLY A 355 19.98 -1.90 7.96
N ASN A 356 19.31 -1.22 8.90
CA ASN A 356 17.90 -0.89 8.77
C ASN A 356 17.70 0.36 7.90
N VAL A 357 16.93 0.25 6.81
CA VAL A 357 16.74 1.33 5.82
C VAL A 357 16.12 2.58 6.45
N SER A 358 15.07 2.45 7.26
CA SER A 358 14.42 3.63 7.85
C SER A 358 15.38 4.39 8.76
N PHE A 359 16.18 3.67 9.56
CA PHE A 359 17.20 4.25 10.42
C PHE A 359 18.36 4.83 9.62
N LEU A 360 18.76 4.19 8.52
CA LEU A 360 19.75 4.73 7.59
C LEU A 360 19.33 6.09 7.03
N LEU A 361 18.11 6.18 6.49
CA LEU A 361 17.62 7.44 5.92
C LEU A 361 17.46 8.53 7.00
N ALA A 362 16.99 8.17 8.19
CA ALA A 362 16.90 9.10 9.32
C ALA A 362 18.28 9.59 9.77
N PHE A 363 19.26 8.70 9.84
CA PHE A 363 20.63 9.02 10.21
C PHE A 363 21.30 9.93 9.18
N LEU A 364 21.13 9.66 7.88
CA LEU A 364 21.65 10.53 6.81
C LEU A 364 21.04 11.94 6.84
N ARG A 365 19.73 12.06 7.11
CA ARG A 365 19.08 13.36 7.33
C ARG A 365 19.70 14.09 8.51
N MET A 366 19.85 13.41 9.64
CA MET A 366 20.48 13.99 10.83
C MET A 366 21.92 14.45 10.54
N LEU A 367 22.72 13.67 9.80
CA LEU A 367 24.08 14.08 9.42
C LEU A 367 24.07 15.35 8.56
N LYS A 368 23.12 15.46 7.62
CA LYS A 368 22.94 16.66 6.81
C LYS A 368 22.53 17.86 7.67
N ASP A 369 21.51 17.69 8.51
CA ASP A 369 20.93 18.77 9.32
C ASP A 369 21.91 19.32 10.36
N LYS A 370 22.79 18.46 10.90
CA LYS A 370 23.86 18.85 11.82
C LYS A 370 25.14 19.36 11.12
N GLY A 371 25.18 19.37 9.78
CA GLY A 371 26.33 19.83 9.01
C GLY A 371 27.52 18.87 8.98
N TYR A 372 27.34 17.60 9.36
CA TYR A 372 28.39 16.58 9.24
C TYR A 372 28.49 16.02 7.82
N LEU A 373 27.41 16.08 7.05
CA LEU A 373 27.35 15.74 5.62
C LEU A 373 27.01 17.01 4.85
N THR A 374 27.98 17.57 4.12
CA THR A 374 27.86 18.87 3.46
C THR A 374 28.23 18.78 1.99
N TYR A 375 27.60 19.62 1.15
CA TYR A 375 27.97 19.74 -0.25
C TYR A 375 29.04 20.82 -0.43
N ASN A 376 30.21 20.43 -0.92
CA ASN A 376 31.30 21.34 -1.20
C ASN A 376 31.17 21.88 -2.63
N PHE A 377 30.73 23.13 -2.76
CA PHE A 377 30.56 23.82 -4.04
C PHE A 377 31.88 24.06 -4.79
N GLY A 378 33.02 24.07 -4.10
CA GLY A 378 34.34 24.27 -4.72
C GLY A 378 34.82 23.06 -5.52
N ILE A 379 34.50 21.84 -5.05
CA ILE A 379 34.85 20.59 -5.74
C ILE A 379 33.64 19.87 -6.35
N MET A 380 32.43 20.46 -6.22
CA MET A 380 31.16 19.89 -6.67
C MET A 380 30.93 18.46 -6.17
N LYS A 381 31.21 18.19 -4.89
CA LYS A 381 31.06 16.88 -4.27
C LYS A 381 30.56 16.98 -2.84
N TRP A 382 29.87 15.94 -2.39
CA TRP A 382 29.58 15.74 -0.98
C TRP A 382 30.87 15.43 -0.21
N THR A 383 30.96 15.99 0.99
CA THR A 383 32.06 15.79 1.92
C THR A 383 31.52 15.48 3.31
N TRP A 384 32.22 14.61 4.02
CA TRP A 384 31.92 14.25 5.39
C TRP A 384 33.21 14.16 6.20
N ASN A 385 33.12 14.40 7.51
CA ASN A 385 34.23 14.18 8.43
C ASN A 385 33.87 13.09 9.43
N LEU A 386 34.47 11.91 9.29
CA LEU A 386 34.23 10.78 10.18
C LEU A 386 34.73 11.03 11.61
N VAL A 387 35.78 11.84 11.78
CA VAL A 387 36.36 12.15 13.09
C VAL A 387 35.37 12.92 13.95
N ASP A 388 34.59 13.82 13.34
CA ASP A 388 33.57 14.59 14.05
C ASP A 388 32.31 13.75 14.35
N MET A 389 32.17 12.58 13.71
CA MET A 389 31.04 11.65 13.87
C MET A 389 31.30 10.51 14.89
N GLU A 390 32.56 10.28 15.27
CA GLU A 390 32.96 9.18 16.16
C GLU A 390 32.80 9.42 17.68
N PRO A 391 32.90 10.65 18.26
CA PRO A 391 32.88 10.82 19.72
C PRO A 391 31.52 11.23 20.30
N GLN A 392 30.40 10.70 19.79
CA GLN A 392 29.14 10.71 20.55
C GLN A 392 28.81 9.29 21.03
N ARG A 393 29.40 8.92 22.18
CA ARG A 393 28.87 7.90 23.10
C ARG A 393 27.67 8.49 23.84
N ASP A 394 26.62 8.87 23.13
CA ASP A 394 25.34 9.16 23.76
C ASP A 394 24.30 8.15 23.24
N ARG A 395 23.86 7.35 24.21
CA ARG A 395 22.73 6.43 24.25
C ARG A 395 22.01 6.23 22.92
N VAL A 396 22.24 5.06 22.32
CA VAL A 396 21.38 4.49 21.26
C VAL A 396 19.89 4.39 21.71
N GLY A 397 19.60 4.57 23.01
CA GLY A 397 18.25 4.68 23.55
C GLY A 397 17.54 6.04 23.38
N ASP A 398 18.25 7.15 23.09
CA ASP A 398 17.62 8.47 22.96
C ASP A 398 17.25 8.82 21.51
N CYS A 399 17.81 8.12 20.52
CA CYS A 399 17.27 8.15 19.15
C CYS A 399 15.93 7.39 19.03
N CYS A 400 15.57 6.57 20.02
CA CYS A 400 14.30 5.83 20.08
C CYS A 400 13.11 6.69 20.52
N TYR A 401 13.30 7.97 20.86
CA TYR A 401 12.25 8.86 21.39
C TYR A 401 11.95 10.08 20.53
N TYR A 402 12.16 10.04 19.21
CA TYR A 402 11.31 10.87 18.35
C TYR A 402 9.98 10.16 18.14
N LYS A 403 9.12 10.27 19.16
CA LYS A 403 7.67 10.11 18.99
C LYS A 403 7.26 11.02 17.83
N CYS A 404 6.77 10.43 16.75
CA CYS A 404 5.87 11.12 15.85
C CYS A 404 4.74 11.70 16.71
N SER A 405 4.78 13.02 16.91
CA SER A 405 3.62 13.81 17.32
C SER A 405 2.92 14.29 16.07
#